data_AF-A0A484FB58-F1
#
_entry.id   AF-A0A484FB58-F1
#
_cell.length_a   1.000
_cell.length_b   1.000
_cell.length_c   1.000
_cell.angle_alpha   90.00
_cell.angle_beta   90.00
_cell.angle_gamma   90.00
#
_symmetry.space_group_name_H-M   'P 1'
#
loop_
_entity.id
_entity.type
_entity.pdbx_description
1 polymer ?
#
loop_
_entity_poly.entity_id
_entity_poly.type
_entity_poly.pdbx_seq_one_letter_code
_entity_poly.pdbx_strand_id
1 'polypeptide(L)'
;MRSPLRINQVLLGRKSSYTIIKELHSAVDEAAVYLARDQNREHCVVKSSRTPFLRPIIDVVQEPADPPSIILRHLDGELLTESKRKRLARAEIKHVARCILQALSVLHEDGMVHTDVKLDNIFVNLGQRGQRFSEVQLGDCGGVVHKDSRFAREGHLIGAAFTRSPEAMLQLSWGTPTDVWSLGNAVLSLVHGGGYHHFDPGWEGIRPDDQDYDMTVLKRMYHSLGPFPPSIADIIDPETFEIMHFLNRQGPPQRPLERWTPEEIPLADGRFIRRILKVKTCSIAYIQDNAR
;
A
#
# COMPACT_ATOMS: atom_id res chain seq x y z
N MET A 1 1.74 11.10 -27.52
CA MET A 1 2.19 12.44 -27.07
C MET A 1 3.55 12.30 -26.40
N ARG A 2 4.43 13.30 -26.48
CA ARG A 2 5.85 13.18 -26.09
C ARG A 2 6.01 13.33 -24.57
N SER A 3 6.78 12.43 -23.97
CA SER A 3 7.33 12.50 -22.60
C SER A 3 7.88 13.92 -22.34
N PRO A 4 7.48 14.63 -21.25
CA PRO A 4 7.79 16.04 -21.04
C PRO A 4 9.30 16.30 -20.83
N LEU A 5 10.05 15.32 -20.32
CA LEU A 5 11.50 15.37 -20.14
C LEU A 5 12.22 14.36 -21.06
N ARG A 6 13.46 14.66 -21.47
CA ARG A 6 14.24 13.86 -22.44
C ARG A 6 15.42 13.15 -21.80
N ILE A 7 15.76 11.96 -22.30
CA ILE A 7 17.02 11.28 -21.94
C ILE A 7 18.20 12.21 -22.28
N ASN A 8 19.19 12.28 -21.38
CA ASN A 8 20.33 13.20 -21.37
C ASN A 8 20.00 14.67 -21.08
N GLN A 9 18.74 15.01 -20.77
CA GLN A 9 18.41 16.32 -20.23
C GLN A 9 19.01 16.47 -18.83
N VAL A 10 19.52 17.66 -18.53
CA VAL A 10 19.99 18.04 -17.20
C VAL A 10 18.87 18.79 -16.47
N LEU A 11 18.58 18.36 -15.24
CA LEU A 11 17.65 18.99 -14.31
C LEU A 11 18.47 19.68 -13.21
N LEU A 12 18.15 20.92 -12.89
CA LEU A 12 18.78 21.64 -11.78
C LEU A 12 17.88 21.55 -10.55
N GLY A 13 18.36 20.86 -9.52
CA GLY A 13 17.72 20.79 -8.21
C GLY A 13 18.28 21.83 -7.24
N ARG A 14 17.70 21.92 -6.03
CA ARG A 14 18.17 22.85 -4.99
C ARG A 14 19.56 22.50 -4.47
N LYS A 15 19.93 21.22 -4.51
CA LYS A 15 21.18 20.68 -3.95
C LYS A 15 22.19 20.30 -5.02
N SER A 16 21.75 19.83 -6.19
CA SER A 16 22.64 19.32 -7.24
C SER A 16 22.03 19.40 -8.64
N SER A 17 22.79 18.99 -9.65
CA SER A 17 22.31 18.79 -11.01
C SER A 17 22.18 17.30 -11.34
N TYR A 18 21.13 16.94 -12.06
CA TYR A 18 20.78 15.55 -12.33
C TYR A 18 20.59 15.31 -13.84
N THR A 19 21.27 14.32 -14.40
CA THR A 19 21.13 13.95 -15.82
C THR A 19 20.17 12.78 -15.94
N ILE A 20 19.11 12.91 -16.74
CA ILE A 20 18.16 11.84 -17.00
C ILE A 20 18.85 10.74 -17.79
N ILE A 21 18.86 9.52 -17.25
CA ILE A 21 19.49 8.36 -17.88
C ILE A 21 18.49 7.38 -18.48
N LYS A 22 17.29 7.30 -17.91
CA LYS A 22 16.26 6.36 -18.36
C LYS A 22 14.88 6.78 -17.89
N GLU A 23 13.85 6.55 -18.70
CA GLU A 23 12.46 6.57 -18.26
C GLU A 23 12.09 5.19 -17.68
N LEU A 24 11.63 5.15 -16.44
CA LEU A 24 11.28 3.91 -15.73
C LEU A 24 9.81 3.54 -15.94
N HIS A 25 8.91 4.53 -15.88
CA HIS A 25 7.47 4.31 -16.01
C HIS A 25 6.76 5.58 -16.49
N SER A 26 5.77 5.42 -17.37
CA SER A 26 4.80 6.46 -17.74
C SER A 26 3.52 6.23 -16.94
N ALA A 27 3.20 7.09 -15.97
CA ALA A 27 1.95 7.01 -15.23
C ALA A 27 0.75 7.40 -16.10
N VAL A 28 -0.44 6.96 -15.69
CA VAL A 28 -1.70 7.17 -16.41
C VAL A 28 -2.11 8.65 -16.44
N ASP A 29 -1.66 9.44 -15.45
CA ASP A 29 -1.97 10.87 -15.30
C ASP A 29 -0.89 11.81 -15.87
N GLU A 30 -0.26 11.46 -16.99
CA GLU A 30 0.81 12.21 -17.67
C GLU A 30 2.12 12.43 -16.87
N ALA A 31 2.19 11.98 -15.61
CA ALA A 31 3.41 11.97 -14.81
C ALA A 31 4.35 10.85 -15.27
N ALA A 32 5.63 11.15 -15.53
CA ALA A 32 6.64 10.15 -15.88
C ALA A 32 7.70 10.04 -14.79
N VAL A 33 8.09 8.81 -14.46
CA VAL A 33 9.14 8.52 -13.48
C VAL A 33 10.44 8.29 -14.23
N TYR A 34 11.41 9.16 -14.00
CA TYR A 34 12.74 9.06 -14.59
C TYR A 34 13.77 8.60 -13.58
N LEU A 35 14.68 7.78 -14.05
CA LEU A 35 15.95 7.52 -13.40
C LEU A 35 16.91 8.64 -13.80
N ALA A 36 17.42 9.37 -12.81
CA ALA A 36 18.42 10.40 -13.01
C ALA A 36 19.70 10.05 -12.26
N ARG A 37 20.82 10.57 -12.75
CA ARG A 37 22.13 10.43 -12.15
C ARG A 37 22.61 11.79 -11.66
N ASP A 38 23.06 11.87 -10.42
CA ASP A 38 23.62 13.10 -9.85
C ASP A 38 25.09 13.32 -10.27
N GLN A 39 25.68 14.43 -9.84
CA GLN A 39 27.09 14.78 -10.11
C GLN A 39 28.09 13.73 -9.59
N ASN A 40 27.74 13.01 -8.51
CA ASN A 40 28.55 11.96 -7.90
C ASN A 40 28.34 10.58 -8.55
N ARG A 41 27.50 10.51 -9.59
CA ARG A 41 27.10 9.30 -10.31
C ARG A 41 26.17 8.36 -9.54
N GLU A 42 25.49 8.85 -8.50
CA GLU A 42 24.46 8.12 -7.78
C GLU A 42 23.10 8.22 -8.48
N HIS A 43 22.33 7.14 -8.43
CA HIS A 43 21.03 7.04 -9.08
C HIS A 43 19.91 7.53 -8.14
N CYS A 44 18.96 8.31 -8.67
CA CYS A 44 17.89 8.96 -7.90
C CYS A 44 16.53 9.00 -8.68
N VAL A 45 15.39 9.10 -7.98
CA VAL A 45 13.97 9.09 -8.44
C VAL A 45 13.06 9.68 -7.32
N VAL A 46 12.14 10.68 -7.49
CA VAL A 46 11.11 11.60 -6.76
C VAL A 46 10.27 11.44 -5.37
N LYS A 47 10.45 12.20 -4.18
CA LYS A 47 9.78 12.15 -2.75
C LYS A 47 10.45 11.60 -1.40
N SER A 48 9.94 11.79 -0.11
CA SER A 48 10.72 12.04 1.21
C SER A 48 10.43 11.32 2.54
N SER A 49 11.45 11.20 3.45
CA SER A 49 11.30 10.81 4.88
C SER A 49 12.53 11.01 5.83
N ARG A 50 12.31 10.82 7.15
CA ARG A 50 13.29 10.82 8.27
C ARG A 50 13.66 9.42 8.82
N THR A 51 13.25 8.32 8.19
CA THR A 51 13.55 6.94 8.63
C THR A 51 14.21 6.15 7.51
N PRO A 52 15.14 5.22 7.79
CA PRO A 52 15.74 4.39 6.75
C PRO A 52 14.74 3.46 6.07
N PHE A 53 13.51 3.36 6.56
CA PHE A 53 12.44 2.50 6.02
C PHE A 53 11.38 3.26 5.23
N LEU A 54 11.49 4.57 5.08
CA LEU A 54 10.67 5.35 4.15
C LEU A 54 11.60 5.98 3.12
N ARG A 55 11.24 5.90 1.85
CA ARG A 55 12.09 6.34 0.74
C ARG A 55 12.29 7.88 0.79
N PRO A 56 13.53 8.40 0.88
CA PRO A 56 13.80 9.81 1.21
C PRO A 56 13.99 10.77 0.01
N ILE A 57 13.64 12.08 0.15
CA ILE A 57 13.78 13.14 -0.89
C ILE A 57 15.23 13.49 -0.75
N ILE A 58 15.92 13.27 -1.84
CA ILE A 58 17.23 13.84 -2.04
C ILE A 58 17.07 15.32 -2.38
N ASP A 59 16.23 15.69 -3.35
CA ASP A 59 16.12 17.07 -3.84
C ASP A 59 14.75 17.43 -4.48
N VAL A 60 14.56 18.71 -4.82
CA VAL A 60 13.44 19.26 -5.58
C VAL A 60 13.99 19.97 -6.81
N VAL A 61 13.50 19.64 -8.01
CA VAL A 61 13.89 20.29 -9.26
C VAL A 61 13.35 21.71 -9.29
N GLN A 62 14.21 22.66 -9.64
CA GLN A 62 13.86 24.06 -9.86
C GLN A 62 13.77 24.37 -11.36
N GLU A 63 14.65 23.80 -12.18
CA GLU A 63 14.66 24.03 -13.63
C GLU A 63 14.76 22.72 -14.43
N PRO A 64 13.85 22.49 -15.41
CA PRO A 64 12.66 23.29 -15.67
C PRO A 64 11.66 23.22 -14.50
N ALA A 65 10.94 24.32 -14.26
CA ALA A 65 9.94 24.37 -13.19
C ALA A 65 8.68 23.55 -13.50
N ASP A 66 8.46 23.26 -14.78
CA ASP A 66 7.31 22.52 -15.29
C ASP A 66 7.80 21.32 -16.14
N PRO A 67 7.36 20.08 -15.84
CA PRO A 67 6.50 19.72 -14.71
C PRO A 67 7.21 19.81 -13.36
N PRO A 68 6.49 20.15 -12.26
CA PRO A 68 7.04 20.11 -10.91
C PRO A 68 7.63 18.72 -10.61
N SER A 69 8.93 18.68 -10.34
CA SER A 69 9.67 17.44 -10.21
C SER A 69 10.45 17.40 -8.90
N ILE A 70 10.51 16.24 -8.26
CA ILE A 70 11.31 16.01 -7.05
C ILE A 70 12.24 14.82 -7.28
N ILE A 71 13.17 14.55 -6.37
CA ILE A 71 14.20 13.50 -6.48
C ILE A 71 14.21 12.70 -5.15
N LEU A 72 13.85 11.41 -5.10
CA LEU A 72 14.15 10.41 -4.02
C LEU A 72 15.47 9.67 -4.31
N ARG A 73 15.86 8.84 -3.36
CA ARG A 73 16.78 7.71 -3.51
C ARG A 73 16.31 6.63 -4.48
N HIS A 74 17.22 6.11 -5.30
CA HIS A 74 17.01 4.88 -6.09
C HIS A 74 17.15 3.61 -5.22
N LEU A 75 16.31 2.61 -5.50
CA LEU A 75 16.46 1.25 -5.00
C LEU A 75 16.39 0.27 -6.17
N ASP A 76 16.99 -0.91 -6.03
CA ASP A 76 17.16 -1.89 -7.11
C ASP A 76 15.85 -2.35 -7.76
N GLY A 77 14.75 -2.38 -7.01
CA GLY A 77 13.45 -2.69 -7.58
C GLY A 77 12.28 -2.63 -6.59
N GLU A 78 11.10 -2.90 -7.12
CA GLU A 78 9.86 -3.05 -6.36
C GLU A 78 9.73 -4.48 -5.82
N LEU A 79 9.15 -4.60 -4.63
CA LEU A 79 8.93 -5.86 -3.97
C LEU A 79 7.95 -6.74 -4.75
N LEU A 80 6.94 -6.16 -5.40
CA LEU A 80 6.03 -6.90 -6.26
C LEU A 80 6.79 -7.64 -7.37
N THR A 81 7.64 -6.91 -8.11
CA THR A 81 8.45 -7.47 -9.19
C THR A 81 9.37 -8.58 -8.67
N GLU A 82 10.04 -8.36 -7.54
CA GLU A 82 10.91 -9.36 -6.93
C GLU A 82 10.17 -10.59 -6.42
N SER A 83 8.96 -10.42 -5.89
CA SER A 83 8.12 -11.52 -5.41
C SER A 83 7.61 -12.42 -6.54
N LYS A 84 7.31 -11.82 -7.71
CA LYS A 84 6.92 -12.55 -8.94
C LYS A 84 8.09 -13.31 -9.55
N ARG A 85 9.31 -12.75 -9.49
CA ARG A 85 10.54 -13.42 -9.97
C ARG A 85 10.88 -14.65 -9.15
N LYS A 86 10.79 -14.54 -7.83
CA LYS A 86 11.03 -15.65 -6.90
C LYS A 86 10.20 -15.43 -5.64
N ARG A 87 9.38 -16.42 -5.31
CA ARG A 87 8.59 -16.43 -4.08
C ARG A 87 9.48 -16.20 -2.85
N LEU A 88 9.03 -15.30 -1.98
CA LEU A 88 9.76 -14.98 -0.76
C LEU A 88 9.67 -16.12 0.25
N ALA A 89 10.79 -16.40 0.90
CA ALA A 89 10.82 -17.28 2.06
C ALA A 89 10.16 -16.58 3.26
N ARG A 90 9.67 -17.38 4.21
CA ARG A 90 8.99 -16.88 5.41
C ARG A 90 9.80 -15.86 6.21
N ALA A 91 11.11 -16.07 6.32
CA ALA A 91 12.00 -15.14 7.00
C ALA A 91 12.09 -13.79 6.27
N GLU A 92 12.07 -13.79 4.94
CA GLU A 92 12.08 -12.59 4.09
C GLU A 92 10.76 -11.81 4.25
N ILE A 93 9.61 -12.50 4.25
CA ILE A 93 8.30 -11.88 4.48
C ILE A 93 8.26 -11.19 5.85
N LYS A 94 8.74 -11.85 6.90
CA LYS A 94 8.83 -11.26 8.25
C LYS A 94 9.76 -10.05 8.29
N HIS A 95 10.90 -10.12 7.60
CA HIS A 95 11.84 -9.00 7.50
C HIS A 95 11.18 -7.79 6.84
N VAL A 96 10.52 -7.99 5.70
CA VAL A 96 9.77 -6.94 4.99
C VAL A 96 8.70 -6.36 5.90
N ALA A 97 7.81 -7.19 6.46
CA ALA A 97 6.70 -6.73 7.29
C ALA A 97 7.19 -5.90 8.49
N ARG A 98 8.31 -6.29 9.12
CA ARG A 98 8.93 -5.52 10.20
C ARG A 98 9.42 -4.15 9.73
N CYS A 99 10.14 -4.08 8.60
CA CYS A 99 10.62 -2.81 8.06
C CYS A 99 9.45 -1.86 7.73
N ILE A 100 8.37 -2.37 7.13
CA ILE A 100 7.21 -1.55 6.78
C ILE A 100 6.42 -1.12 8.02
N LEU A 101 6.28 -1.96 9.04
CA LEU A 101 5.68 -1.54 10.32
C LEU A 101 6.50 -0.42 10.98
N GLN A 102 7.83 -0.46 10.90
CA GLN A 102 8.69 0.61 11.40
C GLN A 102 8.53 1.90 10.59
N ALA A 103 8.38 1.81 9.27
CA ALA A 103 8.06 2.96 8.41
C ALA A 103 6.71 3.60 8.79
N LEU A 104 5.69 2.77 8.97
CA LEU A 104 4.34 3.22 9.35
C LEU A 104 4.30 3.80 10.76
N SER A 105 5.02 3.22 11.73
CA SER A 105 5.09 3.77 13.10
C SER A 105 5.51 5.24 13.10
N VAL A 106 6.53 5.58 12.30
CA VAL A 106 7.03 6.96 12.19
C VAL A 106 5.97 7.90 11.59
N LEU A 107 5.25 7.47 10.56
CA LEU A 107 4.13 8.27 10.02
C LEU A 107 3.01 8.43 11.04
N HIS A 108 2.65 7.33 11.72
CA HIS A 108 1.50 7.27 12.61
C HIS A 108 1.73 8.06 13.90
N GLU A 109 2.97 8.15 14.38
CA GLU A 109 3.39 9.02 15.49
C GLU A 109 3.08 10.50 15.19
N ASP A 110 3.28 10.94 13.95
CA ASP A 110 2.95 12.28 13.47
C ASP A 110 1.48 12.42 13.00
N GLY A 111 0.65 11.39 13.24
CA GLY A 111 -0.75 11.38 12.81
C GLY A 111 -0.96 11.27 11.29
N MET A 112 0.08 10.93 10.54
CA MET A 112 0.05 10.81 9.08
C MET A 112 -0.37 9.40 8.66
N VAL A 113 -1.23 9.31 7.65
CA VAL A 113 -1.72 8.06 7.04
C VAL A 113 -1.12 7.93 5.65
N HIS A 114 -0.53 6.77 5.32
CA HIS A 114 0.11 6.54 4.03
C HIS A 114 -0.90 6.45 2.87
N THR A 115 -2.03 5.79 3.11
CA THR A 115 -3.20 5.64 2.21
C THR A 115 -3.03 4.70 1.01
N ASP A 116 -1.79 4.39 0.60
CA ASP A 116 -1.53 3.48 -0.53
C ASP A 116 -0.43 2.45 -0.25
N VAL A 117 -0.54 1.69 0.84
CA VAL A 117 0.41 0.61 1.16
C VAL A 117 0.12 -0.62 0.30
N LYS A 118 1.03 -0.94 -0.63
CA LYS A 118 0.95 -2.13 -1.52
C LYS A 118 2.34 -2.59 -1.93
N LEU A 119 2.45 -3.77 -2.54
CA LEU A 119 3.76 -4.35 -2.91
C LEU A 119 4.52 -3.51 -3.95
N ASP A 120 3.81 -2.77 -4.79
CA ASP A 120 4.36 -1.83 -5.78
C ASP A 120 5.06 -0.64 -5.11
N ASN A 121 4.55 -0.21 -3.95
CA ASN A 121 5.07 0.94 -3.21
C ASN A 121 6.12 0.52 -2.16
N ILE A 122 6.50 -0.77 -2.11
CA ILE A 122 7.60 -1.25 -1.28
C ILE A 122 8.80 -1.51 -2.17
N PHE A 123 9.90 -0.81 -1.91
CA PHE A 123 11.13 -0.86 -2.67
C PHE A 123 12.23 -1.60 -1.91
N VAL A 124 13.11 -2.27 -2.63
CA VAL A 124 14.17 -3.10 -2.04
C VAL A 124 15.51 -2.92 -2.76
N ASN A 125 16.59 -3.04 -1.98
CA ASN A 125 17.93 -3.31 -2.52
C ASN A 125 18.25 -4.79 -2.34
N LEU A 126 18.88 -5.38 -3.35
CA LEU A 126 19.34 -6.76 -3.29
C LEU A 126 20.52 -6.86 -2.31
N GLY A 127 20.45 -7.87 -1.45
CA GLY A 127 21.49 -8.19 -0.49
C GLY A 127 22.45 -9.26 -1.01
N GLN A 128 23.39 -9.64 -0.14
CA GLN A 128 24.37 -10.69 -0.41
C GLN A 128 24.37 -11.73 0.71
N ARG A 129 25.06 -12.86 0.50
CA ARG A 129 25.39 -13.86 1.55
C ARG A 129 24.18 -14.38 2.34
N GLY A 130 23.08 -14.69 1.65
CA GLY A 130 21.90 -15.33 2.25
C GLY A 130 20.84 -14.35 2.78
N GLN A 131 21.11 -13.05 2.80
CA GLN A 131 20.10 -12.02 2.98
C GLN A 131 19.69 -11.48 1.61
N ARG A 132 18.48 -11.81 1.14
CA ARG A 132 18.03 -11.42 -0.21
C ARG A 132 17.83 -9.91 -0.35
N PHE A 133 17.38 -9.23 0.69
CA PHE A 133 17.14 -7.79 0.68
C PHE A 133 17.99 -7.11 1.75
N SER A 134 18.91 -6.24 1.33
CA SER A 134 19.76 -5.45 2.23
C SER A 134 19.01 -4.25 2.80
N GLU A 135 18.11 -3.66 2.00
CA GLU A 135 17.23 -2.56 2.40
C GLU A 135 15.81 -2.84 1.95
N VAL A 136 14.84 -2.37 2.74
CA VAL A 136 13.41 -2.40 2.43
C VAL A 136 12.83 -1.04 2.83
N GLN A 137 12.21 -0.33 1.88
CA GLN A 137 11.69 1.02 2.07
C GLN A 137 10.27 1.14 1.53
N LEU A 138 9.36 1.71 2.31
CA LEU A 138 8.05 2.17 1.85
C LEU A 138 8.24 3.49 1.10
N GLY A 139 7.74 3.56 -0.14
CA GLY A 139 7.78 4.74 -0.98
C GLY A 139 6.38 5.19 -1.39
N ASP A 140 6.34 6.15 -2.32
CA ASP A 140 5.12 6.79 -2.82
C ASP A 140 4.27 7.47 -1.73
N CYS A 141 4.86 8.49 -1.12
CA CYS A 141 4.16 9.33 -0.17
C CYS A 141 3.28 10.41 -0.84
N GLY A 142 2.82 10.19 -2.08
CA GLY A 142 2.00 11.13 -2.86
C GLY A 142 0.69 11.49 -2.17
N GLY A 143 -0.04 10.47 -1.69
CA GLY A 143 -1.35 10.58 -1.05
C GLY A 143 -1.35 10.69 0.48
N VAL A 144 -0.18 10.90 1.12
CA VAL A 144 -0.11 10.95 2.59
C VAL A 144 -0.89 12.15 3.11
N VAL A 145 -1.80 11.90 4.04
CA VAL A 145 -2.61 12.94 4.69
C VAL A 145 -2.64 12.76 6.21
N HIS A 146 -2.90 13.83 6.94
CA HIS A 146 -3.13 13.74 8.38
C HIS A 146 -4.48 13.07 8.66
N LYS A 147 -4.54 12.20 9.68
CA LYS A 147 -5.76 11.46 10.09
C LYS A 147 -6.94 12.37 10.46
N ASP A 148 -6.64 13.59 10.93
CA ASP A 148 -7.64 14.61 11.29
C ASP A 148 -8.03 15.53 10.13
N SER A 149 -7.52 15.28 8.93
CA SER A 149 -7.88 16.06 7.74
C SER A 149 -9.36 15.86 7.39
N ARG A 150 -9.93 16.87 6.72
CA ARG A 150 -11.28 16.77 6.13
C ARG A 150 -11.41 15.53 5.23
N PHE A 151 -10.37 15.27 4.44
CA PHE A 151 -10.30 14.13 3.52
C PHE A 151 -10.51 12.78 4.24
N ALA A 152 -9.83 12.58 5.38
CA ALA A 152 -9.97 11.37 6.19
C ALA A 152 -11.31 11.29 6.94
N ARG A 153 -11.81 12.42 7.47
CA ARG A 153 -13.09 12.47 8.21
C ARG A 153 -14.31 12.25 7.33
N GLU A 154 -14.26 12.75 6.10
CA GLU A 154 -15.32 12.59 5.10
C GLU A 154 -15.19 11.29 4.30
N GLY A 155 -14.25 10.40 4.66
CA GLY A 155 -14.17 9.06 4.08
C GLY A 155 -13.84 9.02 2.59
N HIS A 156 -13.02 9.96 2.09
CA HIS A 156 -12.63 9.95 0.68
C HIS A 156 -11.93 8.64 0.31
N LEU A 157 -12.18 8.16 -0.91
CA LEU A 157 -11.55 6.92 -1.41
C LEU A 157 -10.03 7.09 -1.51
N ILE A 158 -9.32 6.04 -1.13
CA ILE A 158 -7.85 5.98 -1.10
C ILE A 158 -7.33 4.68 -1.70
N GLY A 159 -6.15 4.70 -2.29
CA GLY A 159 -5.50 3.52 -2.85
C GLY A 159 -6.36 2.73 -3.85
N ALA A 160 -5.87 1.54 -4.21
CA ALA A 160 -6.61 0.60 -5.05
C ALA A 160 -7.73 -0.09 -4.25
N ALA A 161 -8.91 -0.26 -4.84
CA ALA A 161 -10.08 -0.84 -4.20
C ALA A 161 -9.79 -2.17 -3.47
N PHE A 162 -9.12 -3.12 -4.11
CA PHE A 162 -8.78 -4.42 -3.51
C PHE A 162 -7.73 -4.35 -2.36
N THR A 163 -7.09 -3.20 -2.12
CA THR A 163 -6.14 -2.99 -1.01
C THR A 163 -6.71 -2.13 0.13
N ARG A 164 -7.85 -1.47 -0.08
CA ARG A 164 -8.53 -0.61 0.91
C ARG A 164 -8.98 -1.39 2.13
N SER A 165 -9.00 -0.72 3.28
CA SER A 165 -9.68 -1.24 4.46
C SER A 165 -11.20 -1.19 4.30
N PRO A 166 -11.95 -2.01 5.05
CA PRO A 166 -13.40 -2.00 5.02
C PRO A 166 -13.99 -0.60 5.20
N GLU A 167 -13.54 0.17 6.20
CA GLU A 167 -14.01 1.52 6.45
C GLU A 167 -13.72 2.48 5.28
N ALA A 168 -12.57 2.36 4.61
CA ALA A 168 -12.25 3.16 3.44
C ALA A 168 -13.07 2.74 2.21
N MET A 169 -13.38 1.45 2.06
CA MET A 169 -14.25 0.94 1.00
C MET A 169 -15.70 1.39 1.19
N LEU A 170 -16.14 1.50 2.43
CA LEU A 170 -17.47 1.97 2.83
C LEU A 170 -17.56 3.50 2.92
N GLN A 171 -16.51 4.21 2.51
CA GLN A 171 -16.43 5.68 2.58
C GLN A 171 -16.73 6.25 3.97
N LEU A 172 -16.42 5.48 5.01
CA LEU A 172 -16.47 5.92 6.40
C LEU A 172 -15.20 6.68 6.75
N SER A 173 -15.24 7.42 7.86
CA SER A 173 -14.04 8.05 8.41
C SER A 173 -12.96 7.00 8.66
N TRP A 174 -11.76 7.26 8.17
CA TRP A 174 -10.62 6.35 8.27
C TRP A 174 -9.39 7.04 8.87
N GLY A 175 -8.35 6.25 9.16
CA GLY A 175 -7.14 6.77 9.82
C GLY A 175 -5.96 5.81 9.69
N THR A 176 -4.99 5.94 10.60
CA THR A 176 -3.77 5.12 10.59
C THR A 176 -4.00 3.59 10.56
N PRO A 177 -5.09 3.01 11.12
CA PRO A 177 -5.36 1.57 10.99
C PRO A 177 -5.53 1.08 9.54
N THR A 178 -5.91 1.95 8.61
CA THR A 178 -6.05 1.58 7.18
C THR A 178 -4.72 1.11 6.60
N ASP A 179 -3.59 1.74 6.95
CA ASP A 179 -2.29 1.32 6.45
C ASP A 179 -1.91 -0.08 6.95
N VAL A 180 -2.31 -0.42 8.19
CA VAL A 180 -2.06 -1.73 8.80
C VAL A 180 -2.88 -2.82 8.09
N TRP A 181 -4.11 -2.50 7.71
CA TRP A 181 -4.94 -3.37 6.88
C TRP A 181 -4.30 -3.61 5.51
N SER A 182 -3.87 -2.55 4.84
CA SER A 182 -3.26 -2.63 3.51
C SER A 182 -1.93 -3.40 3.53
N LEU A 183 -1.12 -3.25 4.60
CA LEU A 183 0.04 -4.13 4.85
C LEU A 183 -0.38 -5.59 5.01
N GLY A 184 -1.53 -5.87 5.60
CA GLY A 184 -2.07 -7.22 5.71
C GLY A 184 -2.37 -7.87 4.37
N ASN A 185 -2.93 -7.11 3.44
CA ASN A 185 -3.13 -7.56 2.07
C ASN A 185 -1.81 -7.85 1.37
N ALA A 186 -0.82 -6.97 1.54
CA ALA A 186 0.51 -7.16 0.98
C ALA A 186 1.19 -8.44 1.51
N VAL A 187 1.12 -8.69 2.83
CA VAL A 187 1.68 -9.92 3.44
C VAL A 187 0.93 -11.16 2.97
N LEU A 188 -0.40 -11.12 2.91
CA LEU A 188 -1.21 -12.23 2.40
C LEU A 188 -0.84 -12.55 0.95
N SER A 189 -0.64 -11.53 0.12
CA SER A 189 -0.17 -11.67 -1.25
C SER A 189 1.19 -12.37 -1.31
N LEU A 190 2.17 -11.95 -0.50
CA LEU A 190 3.50 -12.58 -0.45
C LEU A 190 3.44 -14.04 -0.02
N VAL A 191 2.58 -14.38 0.95
CA VAL A 191 2.33 -15.77 1.38
C VAL A 191 1.72 -16.62 0.25
N HIS A 192 1.13 -16.00 -0.77
CA HIS A 192 0.58 -16.68 -1.94
C HIS A 192 1.43 -16.47 -3.21
N GLY A 193 2.61 -15.86 -3.12
CA GLY A 193 3.55 -15.69 -4.24
C GLY A 193 3.55 -14.31 -4.90
N GLY A 194 2.97 -13.30 -4.26
CA GLY A 194 3.07 -11.89 -4.64
C GLY A 194 2.15 -11.43 -5.77
N GLY A 195 1.71 -12.34 -6.64
CA GLY A 195 0.70 -12.06 -7.67
C GLY A 195 -0.75 -12.31 -7.22
N TYR A 196 -0.96 -12.76 -5.99
CA TYR A 196 -2.29 -13.09 -5.48
C TYR A 196 -2.87 -11.92 -4.70
N HIS A 197 -4.05 -11.45 -5.10
CA HIS A 197 -4.79 -10.41 -4.39
C HIS A 197 -6.14 -10.99 -3.97
N HIS A 198 -6.27 -11.29 -2.67
CA HIS A 198 -7.40 -12.07 -2.17
C HIS A 198 -8.76 -11.42 -2.46
N PHE A 199 -8.85 -10.10 -2.31
CA PHE A 199 -10.08 -9.35 -2.51
C PHE A 199 -10.28 -8.85 -3.95
N ASP A 200 -9.30 -9.04 -4.84
CA ASP A 200 -9.39 -8.57 -6.23
C ASP A 200 -10.25 -9.52 -7.08
N PRO A 201 -11.38 -9.06 -7.64
CA PRO A 201 -12.25 -9.86 -8.50
C PRO A 201 -11.75 -10.01 -9.94
N GLY A 202 -10.56 -9.51 -10.28
CA GLY A 202 -9.98 -9.63 -11.62
C GLY A 202 -9.91 -11.08 -12.15
N TRP A 203 -9.77 -12.09 -11.28
CA TRP A 203 -9.77 -13.49 -11.70
C TRP A 203 -11.16 -14.04 -12.08
N GLU A 204 -12.24 -13.33 -11.73
CA GLU A 204 -13.60 -13.59 -12.23
C GLU A 204 -13.89 -12.81 -13.52
N GLY A 205 -12.92 -12.07 -14.05
CA GLY A 205 -13.06 -11.24 -15.25
C GLY A 205 -13.66 -9.86 -15.00
N ILE A 206 -13.90 -9.48 -13.74
CA ILE A 206 -14.42 -8.15 -13.36
C ILE A 206 -13.26 -7.18 -13.26
N ARG A 207 -13.32 -6.10 -14.04
CA ARG A 207 -12.27 -5.10 -14.17
C ARG A 207 -12.53 -3.90 -13.27
N PRO A 208 -11.50 -3.12 -12.89
CA PRO A 208 -11.65 -1.96 -12.02
C PRO A 208 -12.62 -0.88 -12.51
N ASP A 209 -12.89 -0.82 -13.82
CA ASP A 209 -13.83 0.10 -14.46
C ASP A 209 -15.28 -0.41 -14.49
N ASP A 210 -15.52 -1.67 -14.13
CA ASP A 210 -16.86 -2.24 -14.09
C ASP A 210 -17.63 -1.73 -12.85
N GLN A 211 -18.92 -1.41 -13.03
CA GLN A 211 -19.77 -0.84 -11.96
C GLN A 211 -19.88 -1.74 -10.72
N ASP A 212 -19.75 -3.06 -10.90
CA ASP A 212 -19.87 -4.05 -9.82
C ASP A 212 -18.53 -4.34 -9.11
N TYR A 213 -17.42 -3.70 -9.50
CA TYR A 213 -16.09 -4.03 -8.98
C TYR A 213 -16.00 -3.82 -7.45
N ASP A 214 -16.25 -2.60 -6.98
CA ASP A 214 -16.18 -2.24 -5.56
C ASP A 214 -17.17 -3.08 -4.72
N MET A 215 -18.36 -3.33 -5.26
CA MET A 215 -19.37 -4.19 -4.66
C MET A 215 -18.86 -5.64 -4.49
N THR A 216 -18.15 -6.16 -5.49
CA THR A 216 -17.60 -7.51 -5.46
C THR A 216 -16.43 -7.62 -4.47
N VAL A 217 -15.60 -6.57 -4.37
CA VAL A 217 -14.55 -6.48 -3.35
C VAL A 217 -15.18 -6.52 -1.95
N LEU A 218 -16.24 -5.74 -1.69
CA LEU A 218 -16.97 -5.75 -0.41
C LEU A 218 -17.59 -7.12 -0.08
N LYS A 219 -18.24 -7.76 -1.06
CA LYS A 219 -18.77 -9.14 -0.93
C LYS A 219 -17.68 -10.10 -0.47
N ARG A 220 -16.49 -10.02 -1.06
CA ARG A 220 -15.36 -10.88 -0.69
C ARG A 220 -14.82 -10.58 0.69
N MET A 221 -14.70 -9.31 1.06
CA MET A 221 -14.35 -8.93 2.44
C MET A 221 -15.33 -9.56 3.43
N TYR A 222 -16.62 -9.40 3.19
CA TYR A 222 -17.69 -10.01 4.00
C TYR A 222 -17.55 -11.54 4.08
N HIS A 223 -17.37 -12.21 2.95
CA HIS A 223 -17.22 -13.67 2.89
C HIS A 223 -15.94 -14.20 3.54
N SER A 224 -14.89 -13.39 3.66
CA SER A 224 -13.62 -13.81 4.25
C SER A 224 -13.49 -13.45 5.72
N LEU A 225 -14.18 -12.40 6.18
CA LEU A 225 -13.99 -11.82 7.53
C LEU A 225 -15.22 -12.00 8.43
N GLY A 226 -16.38 -12.32 7.86
CA GLY A 226 -17.64 -12.36 8.57
C GLY A 226 -18.41 -11.04 8.53
N PRO A 227 -19.53 -10.98 9.27
CA PRO A 227 -20.42 -9.84 9.20
C PRO A 227 -19.76 -8.57 9.71
N PHE A 228 -20.08 -7.45 9.06
CA PHE A 228 -19.69 -6.15 9.59
C PHE A 228 -20.34 -5.95 10.96
N PRO A 229 -19.66 -5.31 11.93
CA PRO A 229 -20.21 -5.14 13.26
C PRO A 229 -21.53 -4.38 13.21
N PRO A 230 -22.57 -4.77 13.97
CA PRO A 230 -23.89 -4.12 13.91
C PRO A 230 -23.84 -2.60 14.11
N SER A 231 -22.90 -2.11 14.92
CA SER A 231 -22.66 -0.69 15.17
C SER A 231 -22.28 0.12 13.93
N ILE A 232 -21.90 -0.53 12.83
CA ILE A 232 -21.60 0.14 11.56
C ILE A 232 -22.89 0.65 10.89
N ALA A 233 -24.04 0.01 11.16
CA ALA A 233 -25.33 0.39 10.61
C ALA A 233 -25.77 1.79 11.03
N ASP A 234 -25.33 2.23 12.22
CA ASP A 234 -25.71 3.53 12.78
C ASP A 234 -24.90 4.70 12.21
N ILE A 235 -23.84 4.42 11.44
CA ILE A 235 -22.87 5.43 10.98
C ILE A 235 -22.68 5.47 9.45
N ILE A 236 -23.28 4.53 8.74
CA ILE A 236 -23.26 4.47 7.27
C ILE A 236 -24.47 5.23 6.70
N ASP A 237 -24.31 5.77 5.50
CA ASP A 237 -25.43 6.37 4.77
C ASP A 237 -26.46 5.30 4.34
N PRO A 238 -27.69 5.70 3.97
CA PRO A 238 -28.75 4.76 3.60
C PRO A 238 -28.41 3.83 2.43
N GLU A 239 -27.62 4.29 1.45
CA GLU A 239 -27.24 3.48 0.30
C GLU A 239 -26.26 2.39 0.73
N THR A 240 -25.24 2.75 1.51
CA THR A 240 -24.30 1.80 2.12
C THR A 240 -24.98 0.83 3.09
N PHE A 241 -26.01 1.28 3.82
CA PHE A 241 -26.83 0.43 4.68
C PHE A 241 -27.56 -0.67 3.90
N GLU A 242 -28.22 -0.31 2.80
CA GLU A 242 -28.92 -1.28 1.95
C GLU A 242 -27.95 -2.32 1.38
N ILE A 243 -26.76 -1.89 0.96
CA ILE A 243 -25.67 -2.77 0.52
C ILE A 243 -25.30 -3.76 1.63
N MET A 244 -24.99 -3.27 2.83
CA MET A 244 -24.63 -4.15 3.94
C MET A 244 -25.75 -5.07 4.36
N HIS A 245 -26.99 -4.57 4.38
CA HIS A 245 -28.17 -5.35 4.71
C HIS A 245 -28.36 -6.49 3.70
N PHE A 246 -28.18 -6.21 2.41
CA PHE A 246 -28.20 -7.23 1.36
C PHE A 246 -27.10 -8.29 1.56
N LEU A 247 -25.86 -7.89 1.89
CA LEU A 247 -24.75 -8.81 2.15
C LEU A 247 -25.00 -9.68 3.39
N ASN A 248 -25.44 -9.07 4.48
CA ASN A 248 -25.75 -9.75 5.73
C ASN A 248 -26.86 -10.81 5.55
N ARG A 249 -27.83 -10.56 4.67
CA ARG A 249 -28.91 -11.52 4.35
C ARG A 249 -28.45 -12.75 3.58
N GLN A 250 -27.24 -12.75 3.03
CA GLN A 250 -26.67 -13.93 2.36
C GLN A 250 -26.18 -14.99 3.35
N GLY A 251 -26.25 -14.72 4.65
CA GLY A 251 -25.84 -15.64 5.71
C GLY A 251 -24.36 -15.53 6.09
N PRO A 252 -23.91 -16.30 7.11
CA PRO A 252 -22.52 -16.26 7.54
C PRO A 252 -21.58 -16.75 6.42
N PRO A 253 -20.34 -16.24 6.37
CA PRO A 253 -19.35 -16.70 5.40
C PRO A 253 -19.21 -18.21 5.43
N GLN A 254 -19.26 -18.85 4.27
CA GLN A 254 -19.08 -20.29 4.14
C GLN A 254 -17.66 -20.71 4.56
N ARG A 255 -16.65 -19.86 4.29
CA ARG A 255 -15.23 -20.17 4.47
C ARG A 255 -14.39 -18.96 4.95
N PRO A 256 -14.64 -18.45 6.17
CA PRO A 256 -13.90 -17.31 6.70
C PRO A 256 -12.42 -17.64 6.93
N LEU A 257 -11.56 -16.62 7.02
CA LEU A 257 -10.10 -16.74 7.21
C LEU A 257 -9.71 -17.59 8.43
N GLU A 258 -10.58 -17.66 9.44
CA GLU A 258 -10.44 -18.53 10.62
C GLU A 258 -10.46 -20.02 10.26
N ARG A 259 -11.12 -20.40 9.15
CA ARG A 259 -11.25 -21.80 8.69
C ARG A 259 -10.24 -22.19 7.61
N TRP A 260 -9.33 -21.29 7.22
CA TRP A 260 -8.30 -21.59 6.24
C TRP A 260 -7.28 -22.59 6.80
N THR A 261 -6.89 -23.55 5.97
CA THR A 261 -6.03 -24.66 6.38
C THR A 261 -4.56 -24.22 6.50
N PRO A 262 -3.71 -25.00 7.18
CA PRO A 262 -2.27 -24.73 7.25
C PRO A 262 -1.56 -24.65 5.89
N GLU A 263 -2.13 -25.28 4.86
CA GLU A 263 -1.67 -25.22 3.47
C GLU A 263 -1.98 -23.86 2.82
N GLU A 264 -3.10 -23.23 3.19
CA GLU A 264 -3.53 -21.92 2.69
C GLU A 264 -2.85 -20.78 3.44
N ILE A 265 -2.80 -20.87 4.78
CA ILE A 265 -2.01 -19.97 5.62
C ILE A 265 -1.28 -20.82 6.67
N PRO A 266 0.07 -20.87 6.63
CA PRO A 266 0.84 -21.58 7.65
C PRO A 266 0.42 -21.16 9.06
N LEU A 267 0.20 -22.11 9.96
CA LEU A 267 -0.39 -21.88 11.30
C LEU A 267 0.23 -20.71 12.07
N ALA A 268 1.56 -20.58 12.00
CA ALA A 268 2.29 -19.54 12.72
C ALA A 268 2.26 -18.17 12.03
N ASP A 269 1.85 -18.09 10.76
CA ASP A 269 1.57 -16.83 10.04
C ASP A 269 0.09 -16.46 10.13
N GLY A 270 -0.80 -17.44 10.30
CA GLY A 270 -2.24 -17.24 10.45
C GLY A 270 -2.62 -16.39 11.66
N ARG A 271 -1.91 -16.48 12.79
CA ARG A 271 -2.15 -15.58 13.92
C ARG A 271 -1.81 -14.12 13.61
N PHE A 272 -0.73 -13.88 12.86
CA PHE A 272 -0.32 -12.53 12.48
C PHE A 272 -1.28 -11.97 11.42
N ILE A 273 -1.55 -12.72 10.35
CA ILE A 273 -2.45 -12.30 9.27
C ILE A 273 -3.87 -12.02 9.81
N ARG A 274 -4.44 -12.93 10.62
CA ARG A 274 -5.76 -12.71 11.27
C ARG A 274 -5.77 -11.55 12.25
N ARG A 275 -4.61 -11.11 12.75
CA ARG A 275 -4.51 -10.00 13.68
C ARG A 275 -4.44 -8.65 12.97
N ILE A 276 -3.84 -8.60 11.79
CA ILE A 276 -3.73 -7.38 10.98
C ILE A 276 -4.92 -7.20 10.04
N LEU A 277 -5.47 -8.28 9.49
CA LEU A 277 -6.70 -8.30 8.70
C LEU A 277 -7.93 -8.50 9.60
N LYS A 278 -8.18 -7.55 10.50
CA LYS A 278 -9.42 -7.51 11.28
C LYS A 278 -10.31 -6.40 10.77
N VAL A 279 -11.60 -6.70 10.59
CA VAL A 279 -12.63 -5.66 10.53
C VAL A 279 -12.73 -5.09 11.95
N LYS A 280 -12.01 -4.00 12.21
CA LYS A 280 -12.26 -3.22 13.42
C LYS A 280 -13.13 -2.05 13.01
N THR A 281 -14.38 -2.06 13.45
CA THR A 281 -15.09 -0.80 13.63
C THR A 281 -14.20 0.13 14.44
N CYS A 282 -14.00 1.35 13.93
CA CYS A 282 -13.36 2.48 14.60
C CYS A 282 -12.99 2.25 16.07
N SER A 283 -11.69 2.01 16.36
CA SER A 283 -11.04 2.46 17.60
C SER A 283 -9.59 2.00 17.69
N ILE A 284 -8.67 2.96 17.50
CA ILE A 284 -7.72 3.53 18.48
C ILE A 284 -7.14 2.64 19.62
N ALA A 285 -7.69 1.48 20.00
CA ALA A 285 -7.24 0.72 21.18
C ALA A 285 -6.13 -0.33 20.92
N TYR A 286 -5.90 -0.77 19.68
CA TYR A 286 -5.17 -2.03 19.46
C TYR A 286 -3.64 -1.95 19.39
N ILE A 287 -3.07 -0.75 19.21
CA ILE A 287 -1.62 -0.56 19.11
C ILE A 287 -0.98 -0.31 20.49
N GLN A 288 -1.72 0.23 21.46
CA GLN A 288 -1.21 0.44 22.82
C GLN A 288 -1.03 -0.87 23.60
N ASP A 289 -1.86 -1.88 23.36
CA ASP A 289 -1.82 -3.15 24.11
C ASP A 289 -0.77 -4.16 23.63
N ASN A 290 -0.02 -3.83 22.58
CA ASN A 290 0.69 -4.86 21.81
C ASN A 290 2.10 -4.48 21.36
N ALA A 291 2.60 -3.35 21.85
CA ALA A 291 4.02 -2.97 21.80
C ALA A 291 4.74 -3.32 23.12
N ARG A 292 4.46 -4.53 23.64
CA ARG A 292 5.25 -5.19 24.69
C ARG A 292 5.60 -6.59 24.24
#